data_AF-A0A1J3HNN6-F1
#
_entry.id   AF-A0A1J3HNN6-F1
#
_cell.length_a   1.000
_cell.length_b   1.000
_cell.length_c   1.000
_cell.angle_alpha   90.00
_cell.angle_beta   90.00
_cell.angle_gamma   90.00
#
_symmetry.space_group_name_H-M   'P 1'
#
loop_
_entity.id
_entity.type
_entity.pdbx_description
1 polymer ?
#
loop_
_entity_poly.entity_id
_entity_poly.type
_entity_poly.pdbx_seq_one_letter_code
_entity_poly.pdbx_strand_id
1 'polypeptide(L)'
;MMNTKKLMKMAKKWQQRAALSRKRISSISISSTAVEKGCFVVYTADNKRFAFPISYLRNSVFQELLKISEEEFGIPTSGPITLPFDSAFLKYLITLIERRMDVDTEKALITSISIASCSLQCSLQQQSSTQRFLVL
;
A
#
# COMPACT_ATOMS: atom_id res chain seq x y z
N MET A 1 -28.20 39.47 13.13
CA MET A 1 -26.88 39.62 12.47
C MET A 1 -25.79 38.90 13.25
N MET A 2 -24.94 38.12 12.59
CA MET A 2 -23.77 37.49 13.23
C MET A 2 -22.71 38.52 13.58
N ASN A 3 -22.18 38.47 14.81
CA ASN A 3 -21.16 39.38 15.32
C ASN A 3 -19.75 38.82 15.06
N THR A 4 -18.77 39.69 14.76
CA THR A 4 -17.36 39.37 14.53
C THR A 4 -16.73 38.55 15.66
N LYS A 5 -17.11 38.79 16.92
CA LYS A 5 -16.66 38.01 18.09
C LYS A 5 -17.11 36.54 18.02
N LYS A 6 -18.30 36.28 17.48
CA LYS A 6 -18.84 34.92 17.29
C LYS A 6 -18.08 34.19 16.17
N LEU A 7 -17.71 34.92 15.11
CA LEU A 7 -16.96 34.42 13.97
C LEU A 7 -15.52 34.03 14.37
N MET A 8 -14.84 34.88 15.15
CA MET A 8 -13.52 34.54 15.70
C MET A 8 -13.55 33.30 16.62
N LYS A 9 -14.58 33.16 17.46
CA LYS A 9 -14.76 31.96 18.29
C LYS A 9 -14.97 30.69 17.45
N MET A 10 -15.73 30.80 16.36
CA MET A 10 -15.94 29.68 15.42
C MET A 10 -14.65 29.30 14.71
N ALA A 11 -13.91 30.28 14.18
CA ALA A 11 -12.61 30.06 13.53
C ALA A 11 -11.61 29.37 14.47
N LYS A 12 -11.54 29.81 15.73
CA LYS A 12 -10.66 29.20 16.75
C LYS A 12 -11.04 27.74 17.05
N LYS A 13 -12.34 27.43 17.10
CA LYS A 13 -12.84 26.04 17.25
C LYS A 13 -12.53 25.18 16.03
N TRP A 14 -12.63 25.72 14.82
CA TRP A 14 -12.29 25.01 13.59
C TRP A 14 -10.78 24.72 13.52
N GLN A 15 -9.95 25.70 13.85
CA GLN A 15 -8.50 25.53 13.91
C GLN A 15 -8.09 24.44 14.92
N GLN A 16 -8.73 24.41 16.10
CA GLN A 16 -8.51 23.35 17.10
C GLN A 16 -8.95 21.97 16.59
N ARG A 17 -10.12 21.86 15.94
CA ARG A 17 -10.58 20.59 15.34
C ARG A 17 -9.68 20.12 14.20
N ALA A 18 -9.16 21.02 13.38
CA ALA A 18 -8.18 20.72 12.33
C ALA A 18 -6.82 20.27 12.91
N ALA A 19 -6.38 20.87 14.02
CA ALA A 19 -5.17 20.45 14.71
C ALA A 19 -5.31 19.05 15.36
N LEU A 20 -6.47 18.76 15.95
CA LEU A 20 -6.74 17.45 16.58
C LEU A 20 -6.97 16.33 15.57
N SER A 21 -7.54 16.62 14.40
CA SER A 21 -7.67 15.64 13.31
C SER A 21 -6.33 15.22 12.71
N ARG A 22 -5.30 16.08 12.75
CA ARG A 22 -3.92 15.68 12.41
C ARG A 22 -3.35 14.61 13.35
N LYS A 23 -3.88 14.46 14.58
CA LYS A 23 -3.38 13.51 15.59
C LYS A 23 -4.06 12.13 15.54
N ARG A 24 -5.11 11.96 14.73
CA ARG A 24 -5.86 10.69 14.58
C ARG A 24 -5.40 9.81 13.44
N ILE A 25 -4.45 10.26 12.63
CA ILE A 25 -3.80 9.36 11.68
C ILE A 25 -2.67 8.68 12.44
N SER A 26 -3.00 7.64 13.22
CA SER A 26 -2.02 6.61 13.56
C SER A 26 -1.74 5.78 12.30
N SER A 27 -1.26 6.44 11.25
CA SER A 27 -0.36 5.79 10.32
C SER A 27 0.93 5.63 11.09
N ILE A 28 1.48 4.42 11.09
CA ILE A 28 2.89 4.21 11.40
C ILE A 28 3.70 5.31 10.68
N SER A 29 4.10 6.32 11.45
CA SER A 29 4.97 7.38 10.97
C SER A 29 6.36 6.79 11.03
N ILE A 30 6.78 6.17 9.94
CA ILE A 30 8.19 5.83 9.74
C ILE A 30 8.94 7.14 9.84
N SER A 31 9.96 7.12 10.69
CA SER A 31 10.68 8.24 11.26
C SER A 31 10.98 9.39 10.30
N SER A 32 10.67 10.60 10.78
CA SER A 32 11.13 11.88 10.29
C SER A 32 12.65 11.94 10.21
N THR A 33 13.24 11.56 9.08
CA THR A 33 14.60 11.99 8.71
C THR A 33 14.75 12.02 7.18
N ALA A 34 15.23 13.17 6.70
CA ALA A 34 15.61 13.51 5.31
C ALA A 34 14.47 13.89 4.35
N VAL A 35 14.18 15.21 4.31
CA VAL A 35 13.69 16.02 3.18
C VAL A 35 12.47 15.48 2.43
N GLU A 36 11.38 16.25 2.44
CA GLU A 36 10.07 16.04 1.78
C GLU A 36 10.14 15.53 0.32
N LYS A 37 10.55 14.28 0.09
CA LYS A 37 10.59 13.65 -1.24
C LYS A 37 9.24 13.11 -1.67
N GLY A 38 8.15 13.50 -1.00
CA GLY A 38 6.81 13.00 -1.23
C GLY A 38 6.61 11.55 -0.76
N CYS A 39 5.34 11.16 -0.68
CA CYS A 39 4.92 9.80 -0.39
C CYS A 39 4.01 9.30 -1.52
N PHE A 40 4.07 8.01 -1.81
CA PHE A 40 3.05 7.33 -2.59
C PHE A 40 2.10 6.57 -1.67
N VAL A 41 0.89 6.31 -2.17
CA VAL A 41 -0.18 5.67 -1.40
C VAL A 41 -0.57 4.38 -2.10
N VAL A 42 -0.68 3.32 -1.32
CA VAL A 42 -1.23 2.05 -1.78
C VAL A 42 -2.40 1.62 -0.90
N TYR A 43 -3.30 0.85 -1.48
CA TYR A 43 -4.39 0.18 -0.81
C TYR A 43 -4.15 -1.32 -0.83
N THR A 44 -4.52 -2.00 0.24
CA THR A 44 -4.45 -3.46 0.35
C THR A 44 -5.77 -4.10 -0.08
N ALA A 45 -5.77 -5.42 -0.29
CA ALA A 45 -6.99 -6.18 -0.61
C ALA A 45 -8.10 -6.04 0.47
N ASP A 46 -7.72 -5.79 1.73
CA ASP A 46 -8.63 -5.47 2.83
C ASP A 46 -8.96 -3.96 2.96
N ASN A 47 -8.78 -3.21 1.87
CA ASN A 47 -9.10 -1.77 1.73
C ASN A 47 -8.40 -0.86 2.75
N LYS A 48 -7.25 -1.26 3.29
CA LYS A 48 -6.46 -0.42 4.20
C LYS A 48 -5.44 0.39 3.42
N ARG A 49 -5.29 1.64 3.84
CA ARG A 49 -4.42 2.63 3.21
C ARG A 49 -3.04 2.66 3.87
N PHE A 50 -1.99 2.59 3.08
CA PHE A 50 -0.60 2.76 3.50
C PHE A 50 0.06 3.89 2.71
N ALA A 51 0.90 4.67 3.38
CA ALA A 51 1.68 5.74 2.76
C ALA A 51 3.16 5.45 2.94
N PHE A 52 3.89 5.43 1.84
CA PHE A 52 5.30 5.09 1.80
C PHE A 52 6.12 6.26 1.26
N PRO A 53 7.30 6.56 1.84
CA PRO A 53 8.24 7.50 1.24
C PRO A 53 8.61 7.06 -0.18
N ILE A 54 8.77 8.00 -1.11
CA ILE A 54 9.16 7.68 -2.51
C ILE A 54 10.48 6.90 -2.59
N SER A 55 11.35 6.96 -1.57
CA SER A 55 12.56 6.13 -1.50
C SER A 55 12.28 4.62 -1.57
N TYR A 56 11.10 4.17 -1.14
CA TYR A 56 10.69 2.76 -1.22
C TYR A 56 10.52 2.28 -2.66
N LEU A 57 10.30 3.16 -3.64
CA LEU A 57 10.25 2.79 -5.06
C LEU A 57 11.60 2.27 -5.60
N ARG A 58 12.70 2.50 -4.86
CA ARG A 58 14.03 1.95 -5.18
C ARG A 58 14.31 0.60 -4.52
N ASN A 59 13.43 0.14 -3.62
CA ASN A 59 13.59 -1.15 -2.96
C ASN A 59 13.05 -2.26 -3.88
N SER A 60 13.81 -3.33 -4.06
CA SER A 60 13.48 -4.36 -5.06
C SER A 60 12.25 -5.19 -4.69
N VAL A 61 11.98 -5.37 -3.39
CA VAL A 61 10.75 -5.98 -2.89
C VAL A 61 9.54 -5.12 -3.29
N PHE A 62 9.60 -3.81 -3.10
CA PHE A 62 8.50 -2.92 -3.48
C PHE A 62 8.28 -2.85 -4.99
N GLN A 63 9.35 -2.94 -5.79
CA GLN A 63 9.23 -3.04 -7.25
C GLN A 63 8.50 -4.32 -7.66
N GLU A 64 8.81 -5.47 -7.05
CA GLU A 64 8.10 -6.72 -7.33
C GLU A 64 6.62 -6.64 -6.91
N LEU A 65 6.32 -6.08 -5.73
CA LEU A 65 4.92 -5.89 -5.29
C LEU A 65 4.12 -5.01 -6.27
N LEU A 66 4.73 -3.95 -6.77
CA LEU A 66 4.09 -3.04 -7.75
C LEU A 66 3.93 -3.70 -9.11
N LYS A 67 4.88 -4.53 -9.53
CA LYS A 67 4.78 -5.32 -10.76
C LYS A 67 3.62 -6.32 -10.69
N ILE A 68 3.49 -7.04 -9.57
CA ILE A 68 2.36 -7.97 -9.38
C ILE A 68 1.02 -7.20 -9.37
N SER A 69 0.99 -6.02 -8.74
CA SER A 69 -0.19 -5.14 -8.77
C SER A 69 -0.53 -4.67 -10.19
N GLU A 70 0.46 -4.32 -11.00
CA GLU A 70 0.28 -3.97 -12.41
C GLU A 70 -0.22 -5.17 -13.23
N GLU A 71 0.30 -6.38 -13.01
CA GLU A 71 -0.14 -7.59 -13.70
C GLU A 71 -1.59 -7.95 -13.38
N GLU A 72 -2.03 -7.76 -12.12
CA GLU A 72 -3.39 -8.10 -11.69
C GLU A 72 -4.43 -7.02 -11.98
N PHE A 73 -4.09 -5.74 -11.76
CA PHE A 73 -5.02 -4.62 -11.84
C PHE A 73 -4.74 -3.66 -13.01
N GLY A 74 -3.63 -3.82 -13.70
CA GLY A 74 -3.14 -2.88 -14.72
C GLY A 74 -2.51 -1.62 -14.13
N ILE A 75 -1.99 -0.76 -15.01
CA ILE A 75 -1.54 0.58 -14.63
C ILE A 75 -2.78 1.46 -14.38
N PRO A 76 -2.99 1.99 -13.17
CA PRO A 76 -4.13 2.85 -12.90
C PRO A 76 -4.02 4.15 -13.70
N THR A 77 -4.95 4.39 -14.63
CA THR A 77 -5.05 5.66 -15.37
C THR A 77 -5.55 6.79 -14.45
N SER A 78 -6.41 6.43 -13.50
CA SER A 78 -6.91 7.31 -12.44
C SER A 78 -7.33 6.43 -11.26
N GLY A 79 -6.87 6.76 -10.05
CA GLY A 79 -7.20 6.02 -8.84
C GLY A 79 -5.97 5.60 -8.03
N PRO A 80 -6.19 4.97 -6.87
CA PRO A 80 -5.09 4.47 -6.04
C PRO A 80 -4.43 3.24 -6.64
N ILE A 81 -3.17 3.02 -6.26
CA ILE A 81 -2.48 1.74 -6.49
C ILE A 81 -3.03 0.72 -5.49
N THR A 82 -3.49 -0.44 -5.95
CA THR A 82 -4.02 -1.52 -5.10
C THR A 82 -3.11 -2.73 -5.16
N LEU A 83 -2.61 -3.16 -4.01
CA LEU A 83 -1.79 -4.36 -3.87
C LEU A 83 -2.68 -5.59 -3.60
N PRO A 84 -2.39 -6.75 -4.22
CA PRO A 84 -3.13 -8.00 -3.98
C PRO A 84 -2.70 -8.71 -2.70
N PHE A 85 -2.35 -7.95 -1.68
CA PHE A 85 -1.92 -8.44 -0.37
C PHE A 85 -2.73 -7.79 0.73
N ASP A 86 -2.93 -8.50 1.83
CA ASP A 86 -3.60 -7.93 3.00
C ASP A 86 -2.67 -6.99 3.79
N SER A 87 -3.28 -6.23 4.69
CA SER A 87 -2.53 -5.32 5.57
C SER A 87 -1.62 -5.99 6.59
N ALA A 88 -1.84 -7.26 6.94
CA ALA A 88 -0.99 -7.97 7.89
C ALA A 88 0.34 -8.32 7.24
N PHE A 89 0.30 -8.86 6.02
CA PHE A 89 1.45 -9.10 5.17
C PHE A 89 2.25 -7.82 4.95
N LEU A 90 1.58 -6.73 4.56
CA LEU A 90 2.28 -5.47 4.27
C LEU A 90 2.98 -4.89 5.51
N LYS A 91 2.37 -4.99 6.70
CA LYS A 91 3.01 -4.59 7.97
C LYS A 91 4.24 -5.45 8.30
N TYR A 92 4.14 -6.75 8.09
CA TYR A 92 5.25 -7.67 8.29
C TYR A 92 6.42 -7.34 7.35
N LEU A 93 6.11 -7.08 6.08
CA LEU A 93 7.08 -6.71 5.05
C LEU A 93 7.81 -5.39 5.37
N ILE A 94 7.09 -4.37 5.85
CA ILE A 94 7.71 -3.13 6.32
C ILE A 94 8.71 -3.41 7.44
N THR A 95 8.30 -4.23 8.41
CA THR A 95 9.15 -4.59 9.56
C THR A 95 10.43 -5.30 9.11
N LEU A 96 10.34 -6.16 8.08
CA LEU A 96 11.49 -6.84 7.48
C LEU A 96 12.44 -5.84 6.80
N ILE A 97 11.91 -4.92 6.00
CA ILE A 97 12.71 -3.92 5.29
C ILE A 97 13.42 -2.98 6.27
N GLU A 98 12.73 -2.53 7.32
CA GLU A 98 13.31 -1.68 8.36
C GLU A 98 14.44 -2.36 9.13
N ARG A 99 14.38 -3.70 9.27
CA ARG A 99 15.42 -4.50 9.93
C ARG A 99 16.66 -4.76 9.07
N ARG A 100 16.67 -4.30 7.81
CA ARG A 100 17.68 -4.58 6.78
C ARG A 100 17.92 -6.08 6.60
N MET A 101 17.26 -6.63 5.59
CA MET A 101 17.53 -7.98 5.10
C MET A 101 18.91 -8.04 4.42
N ASP A 102 19.58 -9.18 4.51
CA ASP A 102 20.72 -9.45 3.65
C ASP A 102 20.25 -9.67 2.20
N VAL A 103 21.19 -9.58 1.26
CA VAL A 103 20.89 -9.64 -0.17
C VAL A 103 20.25 -10.97 -0.57
N ASP A 104 20.63 -12.07 0.08
CA ASP A 104 20.14 -13.40 -0.27
C ASP A 104 18.73 -13.63 0.30
N THR A 105 18.44 -13.13 1.50
CA THR A 105 17.07 -13.17 2.05
C THR A 105 16.12 -12.23 1.30
N GLU A 106 16.59 -11.06 0.85
CA GLU A 106 15.78 -10.18 -0.02
C GLU A 106 15.44 -10.89 -1.34
N LYS A 107 16.41 -11.53 -1.99
CA LYS A 107 16.20 -12.31 -3.22
C LYS A 107 15.25 -13.50 -3.00
N ALA A 108 15.43 -14.24 -1.90
CA ALA A 108 14.57 -15.37 -1.57
C ALA A 108 13.13 -14.91 -1.33
N LEU A 109 12.93 -13.79 -0.64
CA LEU A 109 11.62 -13.19 -0.42
C LEU A 109 10.96 -12.80 -1.75
N ILE A 110 11.67 -12.09 -2.63
CA ILE A 110 11.17 -11.70 -3.95
C ILE A 110 10.77 -12.92 -4.77
N THR A 111 11.65 -13.94 -4.80
CA THR A 111 11.39 -15.19 -5.51
C THR A 111 10.13 -15.87 -4.96
N SER A 112 9.98 -15.94 -3.65
CA SER A 112 8.79 -16.52 -3.01
C SER A 112 7.52 -15.75 -3.33
N ILE A 113 7.56 -14.42 -3.33
CA ILE A 113 6.43 -13.56 -3.66
C ILE A 113 6.01 -13.78 -5.13
N SER A 114 6.99 -13.79 -6.04
CA SER A 114 6.78 -14.00 -7.48
C SER A 114 6.23 -15.41 -7.80
N ILE A 115 6.70 -16.44 -7.09
CA ILE A 115 6.14 -17.80 -7.22
C ILE A 115 4.70 -17.86 -6.71
N ALA A 116 4.40 -17.19 -5.60
CA ALA A 116 3.06 -17.21 -5.02
C ALA A 116 2.04 -16.52 -5.95
N SER A 117 2.41 -15.41 -6.59
CA SER A 117 1.56 -14.74 -7.59
C SER A 117 1.37 -15.60 -8.85
N CYS A 118 2.41 -16.26 -9.35
CA CYS A 118 2.32 -17.15 -10.51
C CYS A 118 1.51 -18.44 -10.23
N SER A 119 1.56 -18.97 -9.00
CA SER A 119 0.83 -20.19 -8.62
C SER A 119 -0.70 -19.99 -8.63
N LEU A 120 -1.16 -18.77 -8.39
CA LEU A 120 -2.56 -18.36 -8.56
C LEU A 120 -2.98 -18.39 -10.05
N GLN A 121 -2.08 -18.06 -10.98
CA GLN A 121 -2.34 -18.15 -12.42
C GLN A 121 -2.40 -19.61 -12.93
N CYS A 122 -1.50 -20.49 -12.47
CA CYS A 122 -1.51 -21.91 -12.88
C CYS A 122 -2.78 -22.67 -12.45
N SER A 123 -3.32 -22.36 -11.28
CA SER A 123 -4.53 -23.00 -10.76
C SER A 123 -5.82 -22.55 -11.46
N LEU A 124 -5.90 -21.27 -11.88
CA LEU A 124 -6.99 -20.75 -12.71
C LEU A 124 -6.99 -21.33 -14.13
N GLN A 125 -5.82 -21.54 -14.71
CA GLN A 125 -5.71 -22.13 -16.05
C GLN A 125 -6.20 -23.58 -16.07
N GLN A 126 -5.95 -24.35 -15.00
CA GLN A 126 -6.41 -25.73 -14.86
C GLN A 126 -7.94 -25.85 -14.70
N GLN A 127 -8.60 -24.90 -14.01
CA GLN A 127 -10.07 -24.84 -13.93
C GLN A 127 -10.71 -24.49 -15.29
N SER A 128 -10.12 -23.57 -16.05
CA SER A 128 -10.64 -23.19 -17.37
C SER A 128 -10.53 -24.30 -18.43
N SER A 129 -9.51 -25.16 -18.33
CA SER A 129 -9.41 -26.36 -19.17
C SER A 129 -10.41 -27.43 -18.75
N THR A 130 -10.66 -27.61 -17.45
CA THR A 130 -11.56 -28.68 -16.96
C THR A 130 -13.03 -28.38 -17.31
N GLN A 131 -13.44 -27.10 -17.35
CA GLN A 131 -14.79 -26.74 -17.80
C GLN A 131 -15.00 -26.85 -19.32
N ARG A 132 -13.94 -26.83 -20.13
CA ARG A 132 -14.05 -27.03 -21.59
C ARG A 132 -14.29 -28.49 -21.98
N PHE A 133 -13.98 -29.45 -21.11
CA PHE A 133 -14.22 -30.88 -21.35
C PHE A 133 -15.57 -31.39 -20.84
N LEU A 134 -16.35 -30.58 -20.13
CA LEU A 134 -17.70 -30.95 -19.64
C LEU A 134 -18.85 -30.43 -20.54
N VAL A 135 -18.53 -29.87 -21.71
CA VAL A 135 -19.50 -29.37 -22.70
C VAL A 135 -19.46 -30.19 -24.01
N LEU A 136 -18.96 -31.43 -23.95
CA LEU A 136 -19.07 -32.43 -25.02
C LEU A 136 -19.64 -33.73 -24.46
#